data_AF-A0A528DTN5-F1
#
_entry.id   AF-A0A528DTN5-F1
#
_cell.length_a   1.000
_cell.length_b   1.000
_cell.length_c   1.000
_cell.angle_alpha   90.00
_cell.angle_beta   90.00
_cell.angle_gamma   90.00
#
_symmetry.space_group_name_H-M   'P 1'
#
loop_
_entity.id
_entity.type
_entity.pdbx_description
1 polymer ?
#
loop_
_entity_poly.entity_id
_entity_poly.type
_entity_poly.pdbx_seq_one_letter_code
_entity_poly.pdbx_strand_id
1 'polypeptide(L)'
;ITGDLSTAMAVDRSPVMAGTATSQIAASVGRAFDIGPTSATADIAMYARLAATKGEGEKPKPLYLRGADAKPQAGFILSRKKAGKKN
;
A
#
# COMPACT_ATOMS: atom_id res chain seq x y z
N ILE A 1 4.64 3.04 8.62
CA ILE A 1 4.48 4.49 8.44
C ILE A 1 3.41 4.91 9.43
N THR A 2 3.77 5.69 10.45
CA THR A 2 2.86 6.14 11.51
C THR A 2 2.00 7.29 10.99
N GLY A 3 0.72 7.37 11.37
CA GLY A 3 -0.24 8.37 10.87
C GLY A 3 0.21 9.84 11.07
N ASP A 4 1.06 10.10 12.05
CA ASP A 4 1.62 11.42 12.34
C ASP A 4 2.46 11.97 11.18
N LEU A 5 3.28 11.14 10.53
CA LEU A 5 4.10 11.58 9.40
C LEU A 5 3.24 11.93 8.19
N SER A 6 2.19 11.15 7.94
CA SER A 6 1.24 11.41 6.85
C SER A 6 0.49 12.73 7.07
N THR A 7 0.09 13.01 8.31
CA THR A 7 -0.59 14.27 8.69
C THR A 7 0.35 15.47 8.50
N ALA A 8 1.60 15.37 8.98
CA ALA A 8 2.60 16.43 8.80
C ALA A 8 2.87 16.75 7.32
N MET A 9 3.00 15.71 6.49
CA MET A 9 3.18 15.89 5.04
C MET A 9 1.96 16.54 4.36
N ALA A 10 0.75 16.20 4.80
CA ALA A 10 -0.48 16.76 4.25
C ALA A 10 -0.63 18.25 4.59
N VAL A 11 -0.18 18.69 5.78
CA VAL A 11 -0.15 20.12 6.16
C VAL A 11 0.80 20.93 5.27
N ASP A 12 2.01 20.40 5.04
CA ASP A 12 3.11 21.10 4.37
C ASP A 12 2.91 21.23 2.84
N ARG A 13 2.37 20.20 2.20
CA ARG A 13 2.49 20.05 0.72
C ARG A 13 1.19 20.19 -0.07
N SER A 14 0.03 20.31 0.60
CA SER A 14 -1.29 20.32 -0.06
C SER A 14 -1.43 19.27 -1.18
N PRO A 15 -1.15 17.99 -0.93
CA PRO A 15 -1.11 16.97 -1.98
C PRO A 15 -2.52 16.57 -2.46
N VAL A 16 -2.58 16.04 -3.68
CA VAL A 16 -3.70 15.19 -4.12
C VAL A 16 -3.55 13.82 -3.44
N MET A 17 -4.60 13.34 -2.80
CA MET A 17 -4.58 12.10 -2.02
C MET A 17 -5.39 10.97 -2.66
N ALA A 18 -4.96 9.73 -2.51
CA ALA A 18 -5.70 8.55 -2.95
C ALA A 18 -5.54 7.41 -1.94
N GLY A 19 -6.50 6.48 -1.93
CA GLY A 19 -6.52 5.32 -1.05
C GLY A 19 -7.47 5.45 0.16
N THR A 20 -7.52 4.39 0.96
CA THR A 20 -8.54 4.20 1.99
C THR A 20 -8.34 5.05 3.26
N ALA A 21 -7.11 5.49 3.53
CA ALA A 21 -6.77 6.30 4.71
C ALA A 21 -6.98 7.81 4.49
N THR A 22 -7.28 8.24 3.27
CA THR A 22 -7.35 9.65 2.88
C THR A 22 -8.38 10.44 3.70
N SER A 23 -9.55 9.86 3.99
CA SER A 23 -10.58 10.51 4.80
C SER A 23 -10.13 10.76 6.24
N GLN A 24 -9.40 9.81 6.83
CA GLN A 24 -8.88 9.92 8.20
C GLN A 24 -7.81 11.01 8.31
N ILE A 25 -6.93 11.11 7.30
CA ILE A 25 -5.89 12.14 7.25
C ILE A 25 -6.51 13.52 6.98
N ALA A 26 -7.48 13.63 6.06
CA ALA A 26 -8.16 14.91 5.82
C ALA A 26 -8.88 15.41 7.08
N ALA A 27 -9.54 14.50 7.81
CA ALA A 27 -10.18 14.81 9.08
C ALA A 27 -9.18 15.21 10.17
N SER A 28 -8.01 14.55 10.27
CA SER A 28 -6.98 14.90 11.26
C SER A 28 -6.33 16.26 11.01
N VAL A 29 -6.19 16.66 9.75
CA VAL A 29 -5.66 17.98 9.37
C VAL A 29 -6.75 19.07 9.45
N GLY A 30 -8.03 18.70 9.39
CA GLY A 30 -9.14 19.65 9.41
C GLY A 30 -9.25 20.50 8.14
N ARG A 31 -8.77 19.99 7.00
CA ARG A 31 -8.85 20.69 5.69
C ARG A 31 -9.31 19.77 4.58
N ALA A 32 -9.89 20.37 3.54
CA ALA A 32 -10.22 19.66 2.31
C ALA A 32 -8.96 19.47 1.45
N PHE A 33 -8.94 18.38 0.69
CA PHE A 33 -7.93 18.05 -0.30
C PHE A 33 -8.59 17.50 -1.55
N ASP A 34 -7.91 17.55 -2.68
CA ASP A 34 -8.33 16.81 -3.86
C ASP A 34 -8.10 15.32 -3.63
N ILE A 35 -9.19 14.56 -3.65
CA ILE A 35 -9.18 13.13 -3.36
C ILE A 35 -9.42 12.36 -4.67
N GLY A 36 -8.39 11.64 -5.11
CA GLY A 36 -8.46 10.64 -6.16
C GLY A 36 -9.10 9.32 -5.68
N PRO A 37 -8.90 8.21 -6.40
CA PRO A 37 -9.59 6.95 -6.12
C PRO A 37 -9.34 6.44 -4.69
N THR A 38 -10.40 6.14 -3.96
CA THR A 38 -10.35 5.56 -2.61
C THR A 38 -10.79 4.10 -2.56
N SER A 39 -11.39 3.60 -3.65
CA SER A 39 -11.83 2.22 -3.78
C SER A 39 -10.65 1.26 -4.02
N ALA A 40 -10.90 -0.02 -3.79
CA ALA A 40 -10.00 -1.06 -4.28
C ALA A 40 -9.80 -0.94 -5.80
N THR A 41 -8.71 -1.51 -6.30
CA THR A 41 -8.50 -1.79 -7.72
C THR A 41 -9.71 -2.55 -8.30
N ALA A 42 -9.85 -2.53 -9.63
CA ALA A 42 -11.02 -3.04 -10.38
C ALA A 42 -11.66 -4.31 -9.78
N ASP A 43 -12.97 -4.43 -9.92
CA ASP A 43 -13.74 -5.59 -9.45
C ASP A 43 -13.10 -6.92 -9.92
N ILE A 44 -13.07 -7.93 -9.05
CA ILE A 44 -12.60 -9.27 -9.41
C ILE A 44 -13.36 -9.85 -10.61
N ALA A 45 -14.63 -9.49 -10.78
CA ALA A 45 -15.44 -9.85 -11.94
C ALA A 45 -14.86 -9.30 -13.27
N MET A 46 -14.23 -8.13 -13.25
CA MET A 46 -13.54 -7.58 -14.42
C MET A 46 -12.32 -8.43 -14.78
N TYR A 47 -11.51 -8.83 -13.81
CA TYR A 47 -10.39 -9.73 -14.05
C TYR A 47 -10.85 -11.10 -14.57
N ALA A 48 -11.95 -11.65 -14.02
CA ALA A 48 -12.52 -12.90 -14.50
C ALA A 48 -13.00 -12.82 -15.95
N ARG A 49 -13.67 -11.73 -16.33
CA ARG A 49 -14.08 -11.49 -17.72
C ARG A 49 -12.88 -11.39 -18.66
N LEU A 50 -11.82 -10.69 -18.26
CA LEU A 50 -10.58 -10.59 -19.04
C LEU A 50 -9.83 -11.93 -19.13
N ALA A 51 -9.92 -12.77 -18.11
CA ALA A 51 -9.33 -14.09 -18.11
C ALA A 51 -10.10 -15.07 -19.00
N ALA A 52 -11.43 -14.97 -19.06
CA ALA A 52 -12.28 -15.84 -19.88
C ALA A 52 -12.00 -15.70 -21.39
N THR A 53 -11.45 -14.57 -21.84
CA THR A 53 -11.02 -14.38 -23.23
C THR A 53 -9.60 -14.88 -23.49
N LYS A 54 -8.87 -15.31 -22.44
CA LYS A 54 -7.54 -15.92 -22.55
C LYS A 54 -7.66 -17.44 -22.43
N GLY A 55 -6.89 -18.17 -23.23
CA GLY A 55 -6.75 -19.63 -23.06
C GLY A 55 -6.02 -19.99 -21.78
N GLU A 56 -5.99 -21.29 -21.43
CA GLU A 56 -5.21 -21.78 -20.29
C GLU A 56 -3.74 -21.31 -20.41
N GLY A 57 -3.30 -20.56 -19.39
CA GLY A 57 -1.96 -20.00 -19.32
C GLY A 57 -1.03 -20.83 -18.45
N GLU A 58 0.26 -20.50 -18.49
CA GLU A 58 1.24 -21.06 -17.55
C GLU A 58 0.92 -20.67 -16.10
N LYS A 59 1.49 -21.43 -15.15
CA LYS A 59 1.45 -21.11 -13.72
C LYS A 59 1.90 -19.65 -13.48
N PRO A 60 1.14 -18.86 -12.70
CA PRO A 60 1.44 -17.44 -12.51
C PRO A 60 2.84 -17.26 -11.91
N LYS A 61 3.66 -16.49 -12.63
CA LYS A 61 5.00 -16.07 -12.19
C LYS A 61 4.87 -14.67 -11.56
N PRO A 62 5.59 -14.38 -10.46
CA PRO A 62 5.57 -13.04 -9.87
C PRO A 62 6.02 -11.99 -10.88
N LEU A 63 5.20 -10.94 -11.06
CA LEU A 63 5.52 -9.81 -11.92
C LEU A 63 6.42 -8.84 -11.16
N TYR A 64 7.71 -8.87 -11.46
CA TYR A 64 8.64 -7.87 -10.97
C TYR A 64 8.69 -6.70 -11.95
N LEU A 65 8.21 -5.53 -11.51
CA LEU A 65 8.28 -4.28 -12.28
C LEU A 65 9.70 -3.66 -12.30
N ARG A 66 10.71 -4.38 -11.77
CA ARG A 66 12.14 -4.11 -11.92
C ARG A 66 12.81 -5.36 -12.47
N GLY A 67 13.90 -5.17 -13.21
CA GLY A 67 14.87 -6.25 -13.45
C GLY A 67 15.33 -6.87 -12.12
N ALA A 68 15.94 -8.05 -12.16
CA ALA A 68 16.33 -8.86 -11.01
C ALA A 68 17.42 -8.24 -10.10
N ASP A 69 17.35 -6.95 -9.76
CA ASP A 69 18.16 -6.32 -8.72
C ASP A 69 17.46 -6.44 -7.36
N ALA A 70 17.17 -7.68 -6.97
CA ALA A 70 16.91 -8.00 -5.58
C ALA A 70 18.28 -8.10 -4.88
N LYS A 71 18.91 -6.94 -4.58
CA LYS A 71 20.03 -6.96 -3.64
C LYS A 71 19.52 -7.57 -2.34
N PRO A 72 20.17 -8.60 -1.79
CA PRO A 72 19.80 -9.13 -0.49
C PRO A 72 19.89 -7.96 0.50
N GLN A 73 18.78 -7.67 1.19
CA GLN A 73 18.75 -6.63 2.20
C GLN A 73 19.60 -7.09 3.39
N ALA A 74 20.91 -6.85 3.30
CA ALA A 74 21.87 -7.03 4.37
C ALA A 74 21.77 -5.83 5.32
N GLY A 75 20.65 -5.73 6.03
CA GLY A 75 20.44 -4.63 6.96
C GLY A 75 19.04 -4.61 7.52
N PHE A 76 18.95 -4.63 8.84
CA PHE A 76 17.76 -4.52 9.70
C PHE A 76 17.02 -5.83 10.02
N ILE A 77 17.74 -6.73 10.70
CA ILE A 77 17.08 -7.66 11.63
C ILE A 77 16.79 -6.87 12.92
N LEU A 78 15.52 -6.54 13.16
CA LEU A 78 15.07 -6.08 14.48
C LEU A 78 15.05 -7.28 15.42
N SER A 79 15.78 -7.20 16.54
CA SER A 79 15.77 -8.27 17.55
C SER A 79 14.36 -8.41 18.14
N ARG A 80 13.82 -9.64 18.15
CA ARG A 80 12.56 -9.94 18.82
C ARG A 80 12.70 -9.63 20.32
N LYS A 81 11.77 -8.84 20.86
CA LYS A 81 11.65 -8.63 22.31
C LYS A 81 11.43 -9.99 22.98
N LYS A 82 12.30 -10.40 23.90
CA LYS A 82 12.08 -11.61 24.73
C LYS A 82 10.73 -11.47 25.43
N ALA A 83 9.92 -12.52 25.39
CA ALA A 83 8.72 -12.62 26.20
C ALA A 83 9.12 -12.41 27.67
N GLY A 84 8.51 -11.41 28.31
CA GLY A 84 8.73 -11.16 29.73
C GLY A 84 8.40 -12.42 30.52
N LYS A 85 9.37 -12.92 31.28
CA LYS A 85 9.14 -13.99 32.26
C LYS A 85 8.16 -13.42 33.28
N LYS A 86 6.93 -13.91 33.29
CA LYS A 86 5.99 -13.65 34.38
C LYS A 86 6.57 -14.33 35.62
N ASN A 87 6.99 -13.52 36.59
CA ASN A 87 7.08 -13.92 37.98
C ASN A 87 5.82 -13.38 38.65
#